data_AF-A0A813IID9-F1
#
_entry.id   AF-A0A813IID9-F1
#
_cell.length_a   1.000
_cell.length_b   1.000
_cell.length_c   1.000
_cell.angle_alpha   90.00
_cell.angle_beta   90.00
_cell.angle_gamma   90.00
#
_symmetry.space_group_name_H-M   'P 1'
#
loop_
_entity.id
_entity.type
_entity.pdbx_description
1 polymer ?
#
loop_
_entity_poly.entity_id
_entity_poly.type
_entity_poly.pdbx_seq_one_letter_code
_entity_poly.pdbx_strand_id
1 'polypeptide(L)'
;VVRRMSPGGRRQDGNVHMDTVVPGSTFSINVYLSVPPGTEGGELVLWPVRKGSLDRFLNAHFFETIEVQNFYPQHTFYTHDLLASGRIEPIVYRPAAGDVVLIDPAYPHAVRDFEGPADLRRISLQTFVQVSRRGSGSGAGASEVQLEYAV
;
A
#
# COMPACT_ATOMS: atom_id res chain seq x y z
N VAL A 1 0.94 -0.12 13.86
CA VAL A 1 -0.35 0.61 14.03
C VAL A 1 -1.54 -0.32 13.79
N VAL A 2 -2.53 -0.34 14.69
CA VAL A 2 -3.80 -1.04 14.44
C VAL A 2 -4.70 -0.16 13.58
N ARG A 3 -5.15 -0.66 12.44
CA ARG A 3 -6.08 0.00 11.53
C ARG A 3 -7.46 -0.63 11.68
N ARG A 4 -8.47 0.22 11.83
CA ARG A 4 -9.88 -0.18 11.89
C ARG A 4 -10.61 0.55 10.79
N MET A 5 -11.20 -0.20 9.88
CA MET A 5 -11.98 0.33 8.79
C MET A 5 -13.45 -0.03 9.01
N SER A 6 -14.31 0.97 8.92
CA SER A 6 -15.76 0.83 8.91
C SER A 6 -16.27 0.88 7.47
N PRO A 7 -17.45 0.33 7.18
CA PRO A 7 -17.99 0.38 5.83
C PRO A 7 -18.18 1.82 5.36
N GLY A 8 -17.75 2.10 4.14
CA GLY A 8 -18.09 3.31 3.41
C GLY A 8 -19.36 3.04 2.61
N GLY A 9 -20.35 3.94 2.63
CA GLY A 9 -21.64 3.71 1.96
C GLY A 9 -21.60 3.57 0.44
N ARG A 10 -20.40 3.59 -0.18
CA ARG A 10 -20.14 3.35 -1.60
C ARG A 10 -18.76 2.74 -1.79
N ARG A 11 -18.63 1.79 -2.71
CA ARG A 11 -17.34 1.28 -3.18
C ARG A 11 -16.56 2.34 -3.97
N GLN A 12 -15.60 2.98 -3.31
CA GLN A 12 -14.63 3.88 -3.94
C GLN A 12 -13.22 3.40 -3.59
N ASP A 13 -12.26 3.67 -4.48
CA ASP A 13 -10.87 3.54 -4.10
C ASP A 13 -10.62 4.55 -2.96
N GLY A 14 -10.05 4.08 -1.85
CA GLY A 14 -9.63 4.97 -0.78
C GLY A 14 -8.51 5.90 -1.25
N ASN A 15 -7.93 6.66 -0.32
CA ASN A 15 -6.85 7.58 -0.66
C ASN A 15 -5.66 6.81 -1.28
N VAL A 16 -5.41 7.03 -2.57
CA VAL A 16 -4.25 6.47 -3.28
C VAL A 16 -3.02 7.19 -2.79
N HIS A 17 -2.07 6.44 -2.25
CA HIS A 17 -0.84 6.99 -1.70
C HIS A 17 0.34 6.06 -1.99
N MET A 18 1.53 6.56 -1.66
CA MET A 18 2.74 5.78 -1.49
C MET A 18 3.28 6.09 -0.11
N ASP A 19 3.91 5.13 0.54
CA ASP A 19 4.54 5.40 1.83
C ASP A 19 5.92 6.04 1.59
N THR A 20 6.21 7.12 2.32
CA THR A 20 7.49 7.84 2.22
C THR A 20 8.59 7.10 2.99
N VAL A 21 9.13 6.04 2.40
CA VAL A 21 10.25 5.27 2.96
C VAL A 21 11.35 5.03 1.92
N VAL A 22 12.52 4.55 2.36
CA VAL A 22 13.65 4.26 1.46
C VAL A 22 13.28 3.10 0.53
N PRO A 23 13.20 3.33 -0.80
CA PRO A 23 12.76 2.29 -1.74
C PRO A 23 13.73 1.10 -1.76
N GLY A 24 13.19 -0.12 -1.86
CA GLY A 24 13.98 -1.34 -2.04
C GLY A 24 14.66 -1.91 -0.80
N SER A 25 14.64 -1.20 0.34
CA SER A 25 15.07 -1.72 1.64
C SER A 25 13.96 -1.77 2.67
N THR A 26 12.81 -1.15 2.43
CA THR A 26 11.68 -1.15 3.36
C THR A 26 10.43 -1.73 2.68
N PHE A 27 9.69 -2.56 3.40
CA PHE A 27 8.39 -3.09 2.98
C PHE A 27 7.30 -2.63 3.94
N SER A 28 6.12 -2.29 3.40
CA SER A 28 4.91 -2.09 4.18
C SER A 28 4.25 -3.45 4.40
N ILE A 29 4.02 -3.80 5.66
CA ILE A 29 3.38 -5.06 6.07
C ILE A 29 1.99 -4.79 6.60
N ASN A 30 1.02 -5.55 6.12
CA ASN A 30 -0.33 -5.60 6.67
C ASN A 30 -0.66 -7.02 7.11
N VAL A 31 -0.94 -7.20 8.41
CA VAL A 31 -1.46 -8.44 8.98
C VAL A 31 -2.96 -8.29 9.18
N TYR A 32 -3.74 -9.15 8.54
CA TYR A 32 -5.19 -9.07 8.54
C TYR A 32 -5.76 -9.88 9.70
N LEU A 33 -6.30 -9.20 10.71
CA LEU A 33 -6.81 -9.83 11.93
C LEU A 33 -8.29 -10.19 11.81
N SER A 34 -9.06 -9.37 11.08
CA SER A 34 -10.47 -9.60 10.81
C SER A 34 -10.82 -9.00 9.46
N VAL A 35 -11.41 -9.83 8.59
CA VAL A 35 -12.01 -9.41 7.32
C VAL A 35 -13.44 -9.96 7.30
N PRO A 36 -14.47 -9.11 7.26
CA PRO A 36 -15.84 -9.59 7.24
C PRO A 36 -16.09 -10.47 5.99
N PRO A 37 -16.70 -11.66 6.14
CA PRO A 37 -16.99 -12.52 5.00
C PRO A 37 -18.10 -11.91 4.13
N GLY A 38 -18.03 -12.15 2.82
CA GLY A 38 -19.08 -11.73 1.89
C GLY A 38 -19.17 -10.22 1.66
N THR A 39 -18.22 -9.42 2.13
CA THR A 39 -18.16 -8.00 1.78
C THR A 39 -17.54 -7.81 0.39
N GLU A 40 -18.19 -7.04 -0.45
CA GLU A 40 -17.55 -6.44 -1.62
C GLU A 40 -16.76 -5.20 -1.18
N GLY A 41 -15.52 -5.06 -1.67
CA GLY A 41 -14.62 -3.99 -1.24
C GLY A 41 -13.62 -4.40 -0.15
N GLY A 42 -12.89 -3.44 0.41
CA GLY A 42 -11.83 -3.71 1.41
C GLY A 42 -10.56 -4.32 0.81
N GLU A 43 -10.53 -4.41 -0.52
CA GLU A 43 -9.40 -4.90 -1.29
C GLU A 43 -8.23 -3.93 -1.21
N LEU A 44 -7.02 -4.49 -1.20
CA LEU A 44 -5.81 -3.73 -1.46
C LEU A 44 -5.66 -3.59 -2.98
N VAL A 45 -5.58 -2.36 -3.45
CA VAL A 45 -5.37 -2.02 -4.85
C VAL A 45 -3.96 -1.47 -4.98
N LEU A 46 -3.18 -2.01 -5.91
CA LEU A 46 -1.80 -1.60 -6.15
C LEU A 46 -1.57 -1.40 -7.64
N TRP A 47 -1.06 -0.24 -8.04
CA TRP A 47 -0.73 0.02 -9.43
C TRP A 47 0.73 -0.35 -9.69
N PRO A 48 1.05 -1.14 -10.74
CA PRO A 48 2.39 -1.69 -10.99
C PRO A 48 3.34 -0.64 -11.61
N VAL A 49 3.34 0.57 -11.07
CA VAL A 49 4.09 1.72 -11.56
C VAL A 49 4.97 2.27 -10.45
N ARG A 50 6.26 1.91 -10.49
CA ARG A 50 7.23 2.25 -9.45
C ARG A 50 7.73 3.68 -9.58
N LYS A 51 7.90 4.39 -8.45
CA LYS A 51 8.43 5.75 -8.36
C LYS A 51 9.59 6.05 -9.33
N GLY A 52 10.70 5.31 -9.23
CA GLY A 52 11.91 5.56 -10.04
C GLY A 52 11.84 5.19 -11.54
N SER A 53 10.81 4.48 -11.99
CA SER A 53 10.58 4.23 -13.43
C SER A 53 9.74 5.33 -14.06
N LEU A 54 8.85 5.94 -13.27
CA LEU A 54 7.96 7.00 -13.73
C LEU A 54 8.54 8.41 -13.58
N ASP A 55 9.42 8.66 -12.60
CA ASP A 55 10.20 9.92 -12.48
C ASP A 55 10.92 10.28 -13.79
N ARG A 56 11.28 9.25 -14.56
CA ARG A 56 11.94 9.36 -15.87
C ARG A 56 10.98 9.54 -17.04
N PHE A 57 9.70 9.22 -16.87
CA PHE A 57 8.71 9.16 -17.96
C PHE A 57 7.66 10.28 -17.90
N LEU A 58 7.34 10.76 -16.69
CA LEU A 58 6.37 11.81 -16.44
C LEU A 58 7.00 12.74 -15.39
N ASN A 59 7.08 14.04 -15.71
CA ASN A 59 7.60 15.11 -14.85
C ASN A 59 7.49 14.82 -13.34
N ALA A 60 8.56 15.03 -12.58
CA ALA A 60 8.70 14.81 -11.12
C ALA A 60 7.49 15.29 -10.26
N HIS A 61 6.72 16.24 -10.78
CA HIS A 61 5.43 16.69 -10.26
C HIS A 61 4.40 15.55 -10.02
N PHE A 62 4.50 14.42 -10.72
CA PHE A 62 3.59 13.29 -10.60
C PHE A 62 3.60 12.63 -9.20
N PHE A 63 4.75 12.60 -8.52
CA PHE A 63 4.88 11.99 -7.20
C PHE A 63 4.87 12.98 -6.05
N GLU A 64 5.32 14.21 -6.28
CA GLU A 64 5.05 15.31 -5.34
C GLU A 64 3.56 15.36 -5.02
N THR A 65 2.71 15.20 -6.03
CA THR A 65 1.25 15.25 -5.84
C THR A 65 0.66 14.07 -5.06
N ILE A 66 1.16 12.83 -5.20
CA ILE A 66 0.70 11.71 -4.38
C ILE A 66 1.17 11.85 -2.92
N GLU A 67 2.40 12.29 -2.68
CA GLU A 67 2.90 12.53 -1.33
C GLU A 67 2.14 13.70 -0.66
N VAL A 68 1.80 14.72 -1.47
CA VAL A 68 1.01 15.89 -1.07
C VAL A 68 -0.48 15.57 -0.86
N GLN A 69 -1.04 14.51 -1.48
CA GLN A 69 -2.44 14.09 -1.26
C GLN A 69 -2.74 13.78 0.20
N ASN A 70 -1.78 13.23 0.93
CA ASN A 70 -1.93 13.00 2.37
C ASN A 70 -2.12 14.31 3.17
N PHE A 71 -1.64 15.43 2.66
CA PHE A 71 -1.75 16.75 3.29
C PHE A 71 -2.93 17.59 2.72
N TYR A 72 -3.39 17.30 1.50
CA TYR A 72 -4.44 18.05 0.82
C TYR A 72 -5.52 17.12 0.20
N PRO A 73 -6.28 16.39 1.03
CA PRO A 73 -7.19 15.34 0.55
C PRO A 73 -8.37 15.84 -0.30
N GLN A 74 -8.68 17.13 -0.26
CA GLN A 74 -9.72 17.78 -1.08
C GLN A 74 -9.25 18.14 -2.50
N HIS A 75 -7.98 17.93 -2.83
CA HIS A 75 -7.44 18.21 -4.15
C HIS A 75 -7.32 16.92 -4.97
N THR A 76 -7.91 16.92 -6.16
CA THR A 76 -7.68 15.87 -7.15
C THR A 76 -6.45 16.22 -7.96
N PHE A 77 -5.45 15.35 -7.94
CA PHE A 77 -4.22 15.54 -8.68
C PHE A 77 -4.24 14.69 -9.95
N TYR A 78 -3.51 15.12 -10.99
CA TYR A 78 -3.43 14.44 -12.29
C TYR A 78 -3.13 12.94 -12.19
N THR A 79 -2.34 12.56 -11.18
CA THR A 79 -2.02 11.18 -10.89
C THR A 79 -3.25 10.34 -10.53
N HIS A 80 -4.16 10.87 -9.73
CA HIS A 80 -5.42 10.19 -9.41
C HIS A 80 -6.24 9.96 -10.70
N ASP A 81 -6.35 10.96 -11.55
CA ASP A 81 -7.08 10.85 -12.83
C ASP A 81 -6.45 9.83 -13.77
N LEU A 82 -5.10 9.77 -13.85
CA LEU A 82 -4.41 8.78 -14.67
C LEU A 82 -4.65 7.36 -14.16
N LEU A 83 -4.55 7.14 -12.85
CA LEU A 83 -4.78 5.83 -12.25
C LEU A 83 -6.26 5.42 -12.35
N ALA A 84 -7.18 6.37 -12.17
CA ALA A 84 -8.62 6.18 -12.34
C ALA A 84 -9.03 5.98 -13.80
N SER A 85 -8.22 6.41 -14.77
CA SER A 85 -8.54 6.26 -16.20
C SER A 85 -8.55 4.82 -16.70
N GLY A 86 -8.04 3.86 -15.90
CA GLY A 86 -7.93 2.45 -16.29
C GLY A 86 -6.84 2.15 -17.32
N ARG A 87 -6.04 3.15 -17.72
CA ARG A 87 -4.89 2.93 -18.63
C ARG A 87 -3.80 2.06 -18.03
N ILE A 88 -3.71 2.02 -16.70
CA ILE A 88 -2.83 1.16 -15.94
C ILE A 88 -3.72 0.24 -15.11
N GLU A 89 -3.78 -1.03 -15.49
CA GLU A 89 -4.58 -2.02 -14.77
C GLU A 89 -3.97 -2.26 -13.38
N PRO A 90 -4.74 -2.06 -12.29
CA PRO A 90 -4.25 -2.34 -10.95
C PRO A 90 -4.20 -3.83 -10.66
N ILE A 91 -3.27 -4.22 -9.79
CA ILE A 91 -3.28 -5.49 -9.10
C ILE A 91 -4.24 -5.37 -7.92
N VAL A 92 -5.27 -6.21 -7.88
CA VAL A 92 -6.27 -6.24 -6.81
C VAL A 92 -6.06 -7.47 -5.94
N TYR A 93 -5.75 -7.25 -4.66
CA TYR A 93 -5.63 -8.29 -3.66
C TYR A 93 -6.83 -8.28 -2.72
N ARG A 94 -7.50 -9.43 -2.59
CA ARG A 94 -8.62 -9.65 -1.66
C ARG A 94 -8.10 -10.32 -0.39
N PRO A 95 -7.99 -9.60 0.74
CA PRO A 95 -7.47 -10.18 1.96
C PRO A 95 -8.47 -11.12 2.63
N ALA A 96 -7.94 -12.15 3.28
CA ALA A 96 -8.62 -12.98 4.26
C ALA A 96 -8.04 -12.76 5.65
N ALA A 97 -8.79 -13.14 6.70
CA ALA A 97 -8.26 -13.14 8.05
C ALA A 97 -7.10 -14.15 8.15
N GLY A 98 -5.99 -13.75 8.76
CA GLY A 98 -4.74 -14.51 8.85
C GLY A 98 -3.72 -14.15 7.76
N ASP A 99 -4.11 -13.44 6.71
CA ASP A 99 -3.19 -13.04 5.66
C ASP A 99 -2.12 -12.07 6.19
N VAL A 100 -0.90 -12.25 5.68
CA VAL A 100 0.21 -11.32 5.84
C VAL A 100 0.62 -10.85 4.46
N VAL A 101 0.40 -9.57 4.17
CA VAL A 101 0.71 -8.96 2.89
C VAL A 101 1.90 -8.04 3.04
N LEU A 102 2.90 -8.23 2.19
CA LEU A 102 4.06 -7.37 2.05
C LEU A 102 3.97 -6.66 0.72
N ILE A 103 4.08 -5.33 0.72
CA ILE A 103 4.15 -4.52 -0.49
C ILE A 103 5.41 -3.68 -0.49
N ASP A 104 5.99 -3.47 -1.68
CA ASP A 104 6.98 -2.40 -1.86
C ASP A 104 6.23 -1.07 -1.78
N PRO A 105 6.50 -0.24 -0.76
CA PRO A 105 5.80 1.01 -0.50
C PRO A 105 6.01 2.07 -1.59
N ALA A 106 6.97 1.87 -2.49
CA ALA A 106 7.22 2.76 -3.63
C ALA A 106 6.23 2.60 -4.80
N TYR A 107 5.24 1.72 -4.66
CA TYR A 107 4.13 1.56 -5.61
C TYR A 107 2.89 2.27 -5.08
N PRO A 108 2.17 3.04 -5.93
CA PRO A 108 0.89 3.62 -5.55
C PRO A 108 -0.09 2.52 -5.14
N HIS A 109 -0.74 2.71 -4.01
CA HIS A 109 -1.71 1.76 -3.49
C HIS A 109 -2.80 2.45 -2.68
N ALA A 110 -3.94 1.76 -2.56
CA ALA A 110 -5.09 2.18 -1.78
C ALA A 110 -5.80 0.96 -1.19
N VAL A 111 -6.60 1.18 -0.15
CA VAL A 111 -7.60 0.20 0.28
C VAL A 111 -8.95 0.70 -0.20
N ARG A 112 -9.68 -0.14 -0.94
CA ARG A 112 -11.06 0.16 -1.35
C ARG A 112 -11.97 0.21 -0.15
N ASP A 113 -12.90 1.16 -0.17
CA ASP A 113 -14.04 1.13 0.73
C ASP A 113 -14.81 -0.19 0.56
N PHE A 114 -15.32 -0.70 1.67
CA PHE A 114 -16.19 -1.87 1.66
C PHE A 114 -17.58 -1.49 2.11
N GLU A 115 -18.57 -2.18 1.56
CA GLU A 115 -19.97 -1.98 1.90
C GLU A 115 -20.42 -3.01 2.94
N GLY A 116 -21.33 -2.61 3.82
CA GLY A 116 -21.90 -3.51 4.81
C GLY A 116 -22.57 -2.82 5.98
N PRO A 117 -23.16 -3.61 6.90
CA PRO A 117 -23.74 -3.11 8.16
C PRO A 117 -22.76 -2.28 8.99
N ALA A 118 -23.28 -1.24 9.65
CA ALA A 118 -22.50 -0.24 10.38
C ALA A 118 -21.68 -0.79 11.56
N ASP A 119 -21.90 -2.03 11.98
CA ASP A 119 -21.17 -2.76 13.01
C ASP A 119 -20.03 -3.62 12.46
N LEU A 120 -19.97 -3.89 11.15
CA LEU A 120 -18.88 -4.64 10.54
C LEU A 120 -17.56 -3.89 10.61
N ARG A 121 -16.46 -4.59 10.89
CA ARG A 121 -15.12 -4.00 10.95
C ARG A 121 -14.11 -4.88 10.23
N ARG A 122 -13.32 -4.25 9.36
CA ARG A 122 -12.05 -4.80 8.89
C ARG A 122 -10.94 -4.29 9.80
N ILE A 123 -10.15 -5.21 10.34
CA ILE A 123 -9.09 -4.91 11.31
C ILE A 123 -7.79 -5.48 10.78
N SER A 124 -6.77 -4.62 10.71
CA SER A 124 -5.41 -5.03 10.37
C SER A 124 -4.38 -4.38 11.29
N LEU A 125 -3.20 -4.99 11.37
CA LEU A 125 -1.99 -4.40 11.92
C LEU A 125 -1.11 -3.99 10.74
N GLN A 126 -0.82 -2.70 10.63
CA GLN A 126 0.11 -2.15 9.65
C GLN A 126 1.44 -1.79 10.33
N THR A 127 2.57 -2.16 9.73
CA THR A 127 3.91 -1.74 10.15
C THR A 127 4.85 -1.69 8.95
N PHE A 128 6.05 -1.17 9.14
CA PHE A 128 7.12 -1.28 8.16
C PHE A 128 8.18 -2.24 8.66
N VAL A 129 8.80 -2.98 7.73
CA VAL A 129 10.02 -3.75 8.00
C VAL A 129 11.13 -3.27 7.10
N GLN A 130 12.30 -3.09 7.69
CA GLN A 130 13.52 -2.83 6.94
C GLN A 130 14.31 -4.12 6.77
N VAL A 131 14.69 -4.41 5.54
CA VAL A 131 15.55 -5.52 5.16
C VAL A 131 16.96 -4.97 4.96
N SER A 132 17.84 -5.27 5.91
CA SER A 132 19.28 -5.03 5.77
C SER A 132 19.97 -6.33 5.34
N ARG A 133 20.86 -6.24 4.34
CA ARG A 133 21.81 -7.32 4.05
C ARG A 133 23.04 -7.08 4.91
N ARG A 134 23.31 -7.97 5.87
CA ARG A 134 24.66 -8.05 6.42
C ARG A 134 25.59 -8.53 5.31
N GLY A 135 26.67 -7.77 5.08
CA GLY A 135 27.71 -8.16 4.14
C GLY A 135 28.21 -9.55 4.51
N SER A 136 28.03 -10.52 3.61
CA SER A 136 28.73 -11.80 3.69
C SER A 136 30.22 -11.47 3.60
N GLY A 137 30.93 -11.52 4.71
CA GLY A 137 32.39 -11.60 4.67
C GLY A 137 32.76 -12.83 3.85
N SER A 138 33.17 -12.61 2.59
CA SER A 138 34.01 -13.47 1.75
C SER A 138 33.91 -15.00 1.94
N GLY A 139 32.71 -15.54 2.10
CA GLY A 139 32.49 -16.97 2.25
C GLY A 139 31.08 -17.32 1.85
N ALA A 140 30.93 -18.20 0.86
CA ALA A 140 29.65 -18.71 0.41
C ALA A 140 28.90 -19.35 1.59
N GLY A 141 27.95 -18.61 2.16
CA GLY A 141 27.19 -19.01 3.33
C GLY A 141 25.98 -18.09 3.45
N ALA A 142 24.82 -18.68 3.73
CA ALA A 142 23.49 -18.07 3.68
C ALA A 142 23.46 -16.60 4.11
N SER A 143 22.88 -15.75 3.26
CA SER A 143 22.59 -14.36 3.58
C SER A 143 21.53 -14.31 4.69
N GLU A 144 21.93 -13.88 5.89
CA GLU A 144 21.04 -13.59 7.01
C GLU A 144 20.24 -12.31 6.69
N VAL A 145 18.91 -12.42 6.68
CA VAL A 145 18.00 -11.28 6.57
C VAL A 145 17.64 -10.83 7.97
N GLN A 146 18.09 -9.64 8.37
CA GLN A 146 17.63 -9.01 9.60
C GLN A 146 16.40 -8.16 9.28
N LEU A 147 15.31 -8.40 10.03
CA LEU A 147 14.10 -7.59 10.00
C LEU A 147 14.18 -6.60 11.14
N GLU A 148 14.40 -5.33 10.81
CA GLU A 148 14.33 -4.24 11.78
C GLU A 148 12.93 -3.61 11.72
N TYR A 149 12.32 -3.44 12.89
CA TYR A 149 11.00 -2.83 13.02
C TYR A 149 11.17 -1.32 13.22
N ALA A 150 10.66 -0.52 12.29
CA ALA A 150 10.48 0.91 12.51
C ALA A 150 9.14 1.11 13.25
N VAL A 151 9.21 1.65 14.47
CA VAL A 151 8.04 2.01 15.29
C VAL A 151 7.57 3.41 14.93
#